data_AF-U5CYN8-F1
#
_entry.id   AF-U5CYN8-F1
#
_cell.length_a   1.000
_cell.length_b   1.000
_cell.length_c   1.000
_cell.angle_alpha   90.00
_cell.angle_beta   90.00
_cell.angle_gamma   90.00
#
_symmetry.space_group_name_H-M   'P 1'
#
loop_
_entity.id
_entity.type
_entity.pdbx_description
1 polymer ?
#
loop_
_entity_poly.entity_id
_entity_poly.type
_entity_poly.pdbx_seq_one_letter_code
_entity_poly.pdbx_strand_id
1 'polypeptide(L)'
;MWPSLILLLALFCEPISCQSVGKIQQSPKEVITVEHGVVATDNIQCSKIGSSILQKGGHAVDASVAAAFCLGVVSPASSGIGGGASMLVRLSDGLVRGYDMRETAPSKASRDMYAHDPTAKEQGGLSVAVPGETLGLYEAWKEHGKLPWKELVKPAIALARNGFKVGLFLYFQMQATEEEIRKDEGLREVFMVNGTLLKIGDICRDTTLANTLEKIAVHGASVFYDGPVGADLVHDIQEKGGIITMEDLKGYKVKHRRPISAKVMNHEIITMPVPAGGIGMIMRYH
;
A
#
# COMPACT_ATOMS: atom_id res chain seq x y z
N MET A 1 -72.28 -48.60 -23.64
CA MET A 1 -71.86 -48.50 -22.22
C MET A 1 -70.35 -48.50 -22.16
N TRP A 2 -69.74 -47.31 -22.21
CA TRP A 2 -68.31 -47.07 -22.00
C TRP A 2 -68.22 -45.91 -20.99
N PRO A 3 -67.55 -46.09 -19.84
CA PRO A 3 -67.46 -45.05 -18.84
C PRO A 3 -66.34 -44.05 -19.15
N SER A 4 -66.65 -42.79 -18.91
CA SER A 4 -65.76 -41.64 -18.93
C SER A 4 -64.58 -41.82 -17.97
N LEU A 5 -63.35 -41.64 -18.46
CA LEU A 5 -62.16 -41.53 -17.63
C LEU A 5 -61.76 -40.04 -17.52
N ILE A 6 -61.95 -39.48 -16.33
CA ILE A 6 -61.48 -38.14 -15.95
C ILE A 6 -59.99 -38.28 -15.61
N LEU A 7 -59.11 -37.65 -16.41
CA LEU A 7 -57.68 -37.60 -16.15
C LEU A 7 -57.38 -36.37 -15.28
N LEU A 8 -57.04 -36.59 -14.00
CA LEU A 8 -56.50 -35.56 -13.09
C LEU A 8 -55.09 -35.18 -13.55
N LEU A 9 -54.92 -33.93 -14.02
CA LEU A 9 -53.61 -33.29 -14.21
C LEU A 9 -53.06 -32.86 -12.84
N ALA A 10 -52.17 -33.68 -12.27
CA ALA A 10 -51.35 -33.27 -11.15
C ALA A 10 -50.22 -32.34 -11.64
N LEU A 11 -50.32 -31.05 -11.31
CA LEU A 11 -49.24 -30.07 -11.41
C LEU A 11 -48.12 -30.47 -10.45
N PHE A 12 -47.09 -31.16 -10.95
CA PHE A 12 -45.82 -31.32 -10.25
C PHE A 12 -45.04 -30.01 -10.37
N CYS A 13 -45.06 -29.22 -9.30
CA CYS A 13 -44.13 -28.12 -9.09
C CYS A 13 -42.77 -28.75 -8.74
N GLU A 14 -41.86 -28.88 -9.70
CA GLU A 14 -40.49 -29.27 -9.41
C GLU A 14 -39.79 -28.12 -8.65
N PRO A 15 -39.16 -28.40 -7.50
CA PRO A 15 -38.40 -27.38 -6.79
C PRO A 15 -37.17 -27.02 -7.62
N ILE A 16 -37.05 -25.73 -7.96
CA ILE A 16 -35.84 -25.13 -8.53
C ILE A 16 -34.68 -25.49 -7.61
N SER A 17 -33.84 -26.42 -8.07
CA SER A 17 -32.62 -26.79 -7.40
C SER A 17 -31.73 -25.55 -7.32
N CYS A 18 -31.50 -25.09 -6.09
CA CYS A 18 -30.54 -24.07 -5.77
C CYS A 18 -29.17 -24.58 -6.21
N GLN A 19 -28.70 -24.14 -7.38
CA GLN A 19 -27.36 -24.44 -7.84
C GLN A 19 -26.38 -23.87 -6.80
N SER A 20 -25.68 -24.79 -6.14
CA SER A 20 -24.62 -24.45 -5.21
C SER A 20 -23.64 -23.50 -5.89
N VAL A 21 -23.53 -22.28 -5.37
CA VAL A 21 -22.37 -21.42 -5.61
C VAL A 21 -21.14 -22.28 -5.37
N GLY A 22 -20.38 -22.53 -6.43
CA GLY A 22 -19.20 -23.40 -6.38
C GLY A 22 -18.32 -22.97 -5.21
N LYS A 23 -18.06 -23.90 -4.29
CA LYS A 23 -17.07 -23.70 -3.23
C LYS A 23 -15.78 -23.26 -3.91
N ILE A 24 -15.30 -22.05 -3.60
CA ILE A 24 -13.93 -21.65 -3.91
C ILE A 24 -13.07 -22.73 -3.27
N GLN A 25 -12.47 -23.57 -4.10
CA GLN A 25 -11.61 -24.66 -3.65
C GLN A 25 -10.42 -23.98 -2.99
N GLN A 26 -10.39 -23.99 -1.65
CA GLN A 26 -9.24 -23.49 -0.90
C GLN A 26 -8.04 -24.28 -1.40
N SER A 27 -7.11 -23.58 -2.06
CA SER A 27 -5.83 -24.16 -2.40
C SER A 27 -5.22 -24.73 -1.11
N PRO A 28 -4.52 -25.88 -1.18
CA PRO A 28 -3.81 -26.42 -0.02
C PRO A 28 -3.01 -25.30 0.64
N LYS A 29 -3.05 -25.18 1.97
CA LYS A 29 -2.22 -24.23 2.71
C LYS A 29 -0.76 -24.57 2.40
N GLU A 30 -0.14 -23.80 1.51
CA GLU A 30 1.26 -23.94 1.18
C GLU A 30 2.08 -23.46 2.39
N VAL A 31 2.87 -24.35 2.98
CA VAL A 31 3.78 -24.02 4.07
C VAL A 31 5.16 -23.85 3.47
N ILE A 32 5.69 -22.64 3.54
CA ILE A 32 7.04 -22.31 3.10
C ILE A 32 7.97 -22.39 4.31
N THR A 33 8.88 -23.36 4.31
CA THR A 33 9.92 -23.52 5.33
C THR A 33 11.28 -23.18 4.72
N VAL A 34 12.00 -22.26 5.34
CA VAL A 34 13.35 -21.84 4.94
C VAL A 34 14.26 -21.71 6.16
N GLU A 35 15.56 -21.86 5.96
CA GLU A 35 16.53 -21.86 7.06
C GLU A 35 16.92 -20.45 7.55
N HIS A 36 16.89 -19.43 6.66
CA HIS A 36 17.55 -18.14 6.92
C HIS A 36 16.58 -16.97 7.15
N GLY A 37 15.59 -16.79 6.29
CA GLY A 37 14.67 -15.66 6.38
C GLY A 37 13.58 -15.69 5.32
N VAL A 38 12.41 -15.15 5.69
CA VAL A 38 11.22 -15.06 4.84
C VAL A 38 10.83 -13.60 4.69
N VAL A 39 10.42 -13.22 3.48
CA VAL A 39 9.71 -11.96 3.23
C VAL A 39 8.33 -12.31 2.70
N ALA A 40 7.30 -11.80 3.34
CA ALA A 40 5.91 -11.98 2.94
C ALA A 40 5.27 -10.62 2.69
N THR A 41 4.70 -10.44 1.50
CA THR A 41 3.96 -9.27 1.04
C THR A 41 2.71 -9.74 0.30
N ASP A 42 1.78 -8.84 0.02
CA ASP A 42 0.58 -9.13 -0.80
C ASP A 42 0.90 -9.35 -2.30
N ASN A 43 2.15 -9.08 -2.71
CA ASN A 43 2.63 -9.24 -4.07
C ASN A 43 3.89 -10.11 -4.13
N ILE A 44 3.83 -11.23 -4.86
CA ILE A 44 4.93 -12.20 -4.99
C ILE A 44 6.23 -11.59 -5.51
N GLN A 45 6.16 -10.59 -6.38
CA GLN A 45 7.35 -9.93 -6.91
C GLN A 45 8.07 -9.12 -5.83
N CYS A 46 7.33 -8.45 -4.96
CA CYS A 46 7.90 -7.69 -3.84
C CYS A 46 8.45 -8.61 -2.75
N SER A 47 7.80 -9.74 -2.50
CA SER A 47 8.35 -10.80 -1.63
C SER A 47 9.68 -11.34 -2.18
N LYS A 48 9.78 -11.57 -3.50
CA LYS A 48 11.03 -11.99 -4.16
C LYS A 48 12.11 -10.90 -4.11
N ILE A 49 11.75 -9.63 -4.29
CA ILE A 49 12.70 -8.51 -4.17
C ILE A 49 13.25 -8.45 -2.75
N GLY A 50 12.40 -8.44 -1.72
CA GLY A 50 12.86 -8.44 -0.33
C GLY A 50 13.71 -9.68 0.01
N SER A 51 13.32 -10.86 -0.47
CA SER A 51 14.10 -12.09 -0.29
C SER A 51 15.48 -11.99 -0.97
N SER A 52 15.57 -11.37 -2.14
CA SER A 52 16.86 -11.14 -2.81
C SER A 52 17.77 -10.18 -2.03
N ILE A 53 17.19 -9.23 -1.29
CA ILE A 53 17.94 -8.34 -0.40
C ILE A 53 18.50 -9.10 0.80
N LEU A 54 17.73 -10.02 1.39
CA LEU A 54 18.24 -10.92 2.44
C LEU A 54 19.37 -11.81 1.90
N GLN A 55 19.22 -12.35 0.69
CA GLN A 55 20.26 -13.18 0.03
C GLN A 55 21.55 -12.40 -0.25
N LYS A 56 21.46 -11.08 -0.47
CA LYS A 56 22.63 -10.19 -0.58
C LYS A 56 23.27 -9.84 0.77
N GLY A 57 22.79 -10.43 1.87
CA GLY A 57 23.30 -10.23 3.23
C GLY A 57 22.72 -9.03 3.95
N GLY A 58 21.62 -8.45 3.44
CA GLY A 58 20.86 -7.40 4.12
C GLY A 58 20.06 -7.92 5.31
N HIS A 59 19.66 -7.00 6.19
CA HIS A 59 18.81 -7.30 7.35
C HIS A 59 17.33 -7.24 6.99
N ALA A 60 16.47 -7.61 7.95
CA ALA A 60 15.02 -7.50 7.81
C ALA A 60 14.58 -6.07 7.43
N VAL A 61 15.21 -5.04 7.99
CA VAL A 61 14.91 -3.64 7.65
C VAL A 61 15.25 -3.31 6.20
N ASP A 62 16.42 -3.75 5.68
CA ASP A 62 16.78 -3.57 4.27
C ASP A 62 15.74 -4.22 3.34
N ALA A 63 15.36 -5.46 3.66
CA ALA A 63 14.37 -6.21 2.88
C ALA A 63 12.98 -5.57 2.93
N SER A 64 12.56 -5.07 4.09
CA SER A 64 11.29 -4.34 4.26
C SER A 64 11.27 -3.03 3.47
N VAL A 65 12.37 -2.27 3.45
CA VAL A 65 12.48 -1.03 2.66
C VAL A 65 12.35 -1.31 1.17
N ALA A 66 13.10 -2.29 0.65
CA ALA A 66 13.01 -2.66 -0.76
C ALA A 66 11.63 -3.21 -1.15
N ALA A 67 11.00 -3.98 -0.26
CA ALA A 67 9.65 -4.47 -0.45
C ALA A 67 8.61 -3.34 -0.45
N ALA A 68 8.72 -2.37 0.46
CA ALA A 68 7.82 -1.21 0.52
C ALA A 68 7.87 -0.36 -0.76
N PHE A 69 9.08 -0.03 -1.25
CA PHE A 69 9.21 0.67 -2.54
C PHE A 69 8.66 -0.15 -3.72
N CYS A 70 8.84 -1.47 -3.72
CA CYS A 70 8.22 -2.32 -4.74
C CYS A 70 6.69 -2.26 -4.69
N LEU A 71 6.10 -2.37 -3.49
CA LEU A 71 4.66 -2.29 -3.29
C LEU A 71 4.08 -0.96 -3.73
N GLY A 72 4.78 0.15 -3.46
CA GLY A 72 4.42 1.47 -3.96
C GLY A 72 4.37 1.58 -5.48
N VAL A 73 5.03 0.68 -6.21
CA VAL A 73 5.00 0.63 -7.69
C VAL A 73 3.93 -0.33 -8.19
N VAL A 74 3.84 -1.54 -7.63
CA VAL A 74 2.99 -2.62 -8.17
C VAL A 74 1.59 -2.69 -7.57
N SER A 75 1.39 -2.04 -6.42
CA SER A 75 0.13 -1.91 -5.70
C SER A 75 -0.17 -0.43 -5.36
N PRO A 76 -0.15 0.49 -6.36
CA PRO A 76 -0.19 1.94 -6.13
C PRO A 76 -1.50 2.45 -5.50
N ALA A 77 -2.60 1.71 -5.64
CA ALA A 77 -3.87 2.04 -4.99
C ALA A 77 -3.92 1.69 -3.48
N SER A 78 -2.84 1.15 -2.91
CA SER A 78 -2.79 0.73 -1.50
C SER A 78 -1.66 1.37 -0.68
N SER A 79 -0.53 1.69 -1.31
CA SER A 79 0.66 2.23 -0.62
C SER A 79 1.54 3.00 -1.59
N GLY A 80 2.50 3.79 -1.09
CA GLY A 80 3.51 4.42 -1.92
C GLY A 80 4.06 5.70 -1.32
N ILE A 81 5.09 6.26 -1.97
CA ILE A 81 5.87 7.40 -1.47
C ILE A 81 5.05 8.67 -1.13
N GLY A 82 3.81 8.77 -1.64
CA GLY A 82 2.85 9.83 -1.33
C GLY A 82 1.98 9.60 -0.08
N GLY A 83 2.15 8.49 0.63
CA GLY A 83 1.38 8.13 1.83
C GLY A 83 2.20 8.11 3.12
N GLY A 84 1.69 7.38 4.11
CA GLY A 84 2.35 7.10 5.38
C GLY A 84 2.27 5.63 5.75
N ALA A 85 3.07 5.24 6.74
CA ALA A 85 3.16 3.86 7.20
C ALA A 85 3.45 3.76 8.70
N SER A 86 3.58 2.54 9.19
CA SER A 86 4.08 2.25 10.53
C SER A 86 4.95 1.00 10.48
N MET A 87 6.12 1.05 11.11
CA MET A 87 7.06 -0.07 11.12
C MET A 87 7.40 -0.45 12.55
N LEU A 88 7.30 -1.74 12.87
CA LEU A 88 7.84 -2.32 14.09
C LEU A 88 9.08 -3.13 13.74
N VAL A 89 10.20 -2.78 14.37
CA VAL A 89 11.47 -3.47 14.21
C VAL A 89 11.81 -4.14 15.53
N ARG A 90 11.96 -5.47 15.52
CA ARG A 90 12.49 -6.24 16.64
C ARG A 90 13.92 -6.63 16.33
N LEU A 91 14.85 -6.14 17.14
CA LEU A 91 16.27 -6.43 17.03
C LEU A 91 16.61 -7.79 17.66
N SER A 92 17.81 -8.30 17.35
CA SER A 92 18.28 -9.61 17.84
C SER A 92 18.50 -9.66 19.34
N ASP A 93 18.74 -8.51 19.98
CA ASP A 93 18.82 -8.35 21.44
C ASP A 93 17.44 -8.30 22.13
N GLY A 94 16.36 -8.38 21.35
CA GLY A 94 14.98 -8.32 21.82
C GLY A 94 14.40 -6.90 21.93
N LEU A 95 15.19 -5.86 21.70
CA LEU A 95 14.71 -4.49 21.69
C LEU A 95 13.72 -4.28 20.53
N VAL A 96 12.61 -3.58 20.82
CA VAL A 96 11.62 -3.25 19.80
C VAL A 96 11.50 -1.74 19.62
N ARG A 97 11.53 -1.31 18.36
CA ARG A 97 11.37 0.08 17.92
C ARG A 97 10.13 0.22 17.07
N GLY A 98 9.34 1.25 17.31
CA GLY A 98 8.24 1.66 16.45
C GLY A 98 8.60 2.93 15.69
N TYR A 99 8.43 2.93 14.38
CA TYR A 99 8.53 4.10 13.51
C TYR A 99 7.11 4.46 13.06
N ASP A 100 6.59 5.55 13.61
CA ASP A 100 5.31 6.16 13.22
C ASP A 100 5.61 7.20 12.14
N MET A 101 5.44 6.75 10.90
CA MET A 101 5.62 7.52 9.67
C MET A 101 4.26 7.82 9.02
N ARG A 102 3.22 7.99 9.85
CA ARG A 102 1.89 8.43 9.41
C ARG A 102 1.94 9.87 8.94
N GLU A 103 1.02 10.18 8.05
CA GLU A 103 0.82 11.51 7.53
C GLU A 103 0.41 12.49 8.64
N THR A 104 0.77 13.77 8.48
CA THR A 104 0.32 14.83 9.40
C THR A 104 -0.54 15.84 8.68
N ALA A 105 -1.49 16.43 9.39
CA ALA A 105 -2.28 17.53 8.85
C ALA A 105 -1.36 18.69 8.44
N PRO A 106 -1.57 19.32 7.27
CA PRO A 106 -0.84 20.51 6.86
C PRO A 106 -1.06 21.66 7.87
N SER A 107 -0.11 22.57 8.01
CA SER A 107 -0.21 23.71 8.93
C SER A 107 -1.40 24.63 8.69
N LYS A 108 -1.88 24.68 7.43
CA LYS A 108 -3.08 25.44 7.02
C LYS A 108 -4.40 24.70 7.24
N ALA A 109 -4.39 23.46 7.73
CA ALA A 109 -5.60 22.70 7.97
C ALA A 109 -6.42 23.32 9.12
N SER A 110 -7.74 23.31 8.97
CA SER A 110 -8.67 23.78 10.01
C SER A 110 -9.73 22.71 10.29
N ARG A 111 -10.39 22.81 11.45
CA ARG A 111 -11.46 21.89 11.85
C ARG A 111 -12.62 21.85 10.84
N ASP A 112 -12.89 22.96 10.19
CA ASP A 112 -14.04 23.24 9.34
C ASP A 112 -13.71 23.34 7.84
N MET A 113 -12.49 22.99 7.43
CA MET A 113 -12.04 23.09 6.02
C MET A 113 -12.88 22.26 5.03
N TYR A 114 -13.65 21.28 5.51
CA TYR A 114 -14.56 20.44 4.71
C TYR A 114 -16.06 20.75 4.95
N ALA A 115 -16.38 21.80 5.71
CA ALA A 115 -17.78 22.07 6.09
C ALA A 115 -18.67 22.39 4.89
N HIS A 116 -18.10 23.03 3.85
CA HIS A 116 -18.82 23.39 2.62
C HIS A 116 -18.94 22.23 1.63
N ASP A 117 -17.92 21.38 1.57
CA ASP A 117 -17.88 20.20 0.71
C ASP A 117 -17.26 19.01 1.47
N PRO A 118 -18.09 18.15 2.05
CA PRO A 118 -17.62 16.94 2.72
C PRO A 118 -16.93 15.95 1.79
N THR A 119 -17.11 16.02 0.47
CA THR A 119 -16.47 15.08 -0.47
C THR A 119 -14.99 15.41 -0.68
N ALA A 120 -14.59 16.66 -0.47
CA ALA A 120 -13.20 17.12 -0.54
C ALA A 120 -12.28 16.49 0.52
N LYS A 121 -12.82 15.76 1.51
CA LYS A 121 -12.04 14.94 2.47
C LYS A 121 -11.55 13.63 1.84
N GLU A 122 -12.19 13.17 0.77
CA GLU A 122 -11.91 11.89 0.09
C GLU A 122 -11.28 12.09 -1.29
N GLN A 123 -11.40 13.29 -1.88
CA GLN A 123 -10.98 13.58 -3.26
C GLN A 123 -10.29 14.95 -3.38
N GLY A 124 -9.43 15.08 -4.39
CA GLY A 124 -8.75 16.34 -4.73
C GLY A 124 -7.59 16.71 -3.80
N GLY A 125 -6.90 17.81 -4.10
CA GLY A 125 -5.70 18.23 -3.37
C GLY A 125 -5.96 18.58 -1.90
N LEU A 126 -7.18 19.01 -1.55
CA LEU A 126 -7.54 19.36 -0.17
C LEU A 126 -7.52 18.14 0.77
N SER A 127 -7.76 16.94 0.24
CA SER A 127 -7.74 15.68 0.99
C SER A 127 -6.34 15.20 1.38
N VAL A 128 -5.29 15.81 0.82
CA VAL A 128 -3.91 15.33 0.94
C VAL A 128 -3.27 15.81 2.26
N ALA A 129 -2.74 14.87 3.04
CA ALA A 129 -1.93 15.12 4.22
C ALA A 129 -0.42 15.02 3.89
N VAL A 130 0.44 15.52 4.78
CA VAL A 130 1.91 15.55 4.57
C VAL A 130 2.48 14.12 4.55
N PRO A 131 3.04 13.63 3.43
CA PRO A 131 3.48 12.25 3.30
C PRO A 131 4.68 11.89 4.19
N GLY A 132 4.64 10.69 4.79
CA GLY A 132 5.62 10.27 5.79
C GLY A 132 6.47 9.06 5.42
N GLU A 133 6.00 8.22 4.48
CA GLU A 133 6.56 6.89 4.25
C GLU A 133 8.04 6.94 3.87
N THR A 134 8.42 7.82 2.93
CA THR A 134 9.80 7.92 2.43
C THR A 134 10.79 8.28 3.53
N LEU A 135 10.47 9.26 4.40
CA LEU A 135 11.36 9.61 5.51
C LEU A 135 11.46 8.49 6.54
N GLY A 136 10.33 7.86 6.88
CA GLY A 136 10.29 6.76 7.85
C GLY A 136 11.12 5.55 7.42
N LEU A 137 11.00 5.14 6.16
CA LEU A 137 11.82 4.07 5.58
C LEU A 137 13.30 4.44 5.58
N TYR A 138 13.63 5.69 5.25
CA TYR A 138 15.01 6.17 5.23
C TYR A 138 15.63 6.23 6.63
N GLU A 139 14.90 6.69 7.65
CA GLU A 139 15.38 6.73 9.02
C GLU A 139 15.57 5.33 9.62
N ALA A 140 14.61 4.41 9.40
CA ALA A 140 14.75 3.02 9.82
C ALA A 140 15.96 2.34 9.16
N TRP A 141 16.14 2.55 7.85
CA TRP A 141 17.33 2.08 7.14
C TRP A 141 18.62 2.70 7.68
N LYS A 142 18.64 4.00 7.98
CA LYS A 142 19.82 4.68 8.50
C LYS A 142 20.23 4.14 9.88
N GLU A 143 19.27 3.73 10.71
CA GLU A 143 19.52 3.19 12.05
C GLU A 143 19.87 1.69 12.05
N HIS A 144 19.26 0.90 11.16
CA HIS A 144 19.28 -0.57 11.26
C HIS A 144 19.57 -1.31 9.93
N GLY A 145 19.65 -0.57 8.83
CA GLY A 145 20.02 -1.10 7.52
C GLY A 145 21.49 -1.45 7.43
N LYS A 146 21.82 -2.31 6.47
CA LYS A 146 23.18 -2.81 6.23
C LYS A 146 23.62 -2.62 4.79
N LEU A 147 22.71 -2.73 3.82
CA LEU A 147 23.06 -2.52 2.41
C LEU A 147 22.97 -1.04 2.04
N PRO A 148 23.65 -0.59 0.98
CA PRO A 148 23.53 0.79 0.51
C PRO A 148 22.08 1.13 0.13
N TRP A 149 21.57 2.29 0.57
CA TRP A 149 20.20 2.77 0.28
C TRP A 149 19.79 2.60 -1.18
N LYS A 150 20.67 3.02 -2.09
CA LYS A 150 20.43 2.93 -3.54
C LYS A 150 20.10 1.51 -4.00
N GLU A 151 20.72 0.48 -3.42
CA GLU A 151 20.46 -0.91 -3.77
C GLU A 151 19.07 -1.40 -3.32
N LEU A 152 18.45 -0.72 -2.33
CA LEU A 152 17.10 -1.02 -1.85
C LEU A 152 16.01 -0.39 -2.72
N VAL A 153 16.27 0.79 -3.29
CA VAL A 153 15.31 1.52 -4.15
C VAL A 153 15.39 1.05 -5.61
N LYS A 154 16.57 0.63 -6.07
CA LYS A 154 16.85 0.22 -7.46
C LYS A 154 15.88 -0.81 -8.05
N PRO A 155 15.42 -1.85 -7.33
CA PRO A 155 14.43 -2.78 -7.87
C PRO A 155 13.10 -2.11 -8.23
N ALA A 156 12.64 -1.15 -7.42
CA ALA A 156 11.41 -0.39 -7.68
C ALA A 156 11.56 0.56 -8.87
N ILE A 157 12.73 1.20 -9.04
CA ILE A 157 13.05 2.00 -10.24
C ILE A 157 12.95 1.13 -11.49
N ALA A 158 13.56 -0.05 -11.46
CA ALA A 158 13.55 -0.96 -12.60
C ALA A 158 12.12 -1.43 -12.92
N LEU A 159 11.28 -1.67 -11.90
CA LEU A 159 9.87 -2.02 -12.08
C LEU A 159 9.06 -0.90 -12.70
N ALA A 160 9.18 0.31 -12.17
CA ALA A 160 8.45 1.47 -12.67
C ALA A 160 8.86 1.80 -14.11
N ARG A 161 10.16 1.69 -14.43
CA ARG A 161 10.72 2.01 -15.76
C ARG A 161 10.53 0.91 -16.81
N ASN A 162 10.68 -0.36 -16.45
CA ASN A 162 10.55 -1.49 -17.38
C ASN A 162 9.12 -2.05 -17.43
N GLY A 163 8.29 -1.63 -16.50
CA GLY A 163 6.91 -2.07 -16.33
C GLY A 163 6.79 -3.41 -15.62
N PHE A 164 5.58 -3.68 -15.16
CA PHE A 164 5.18 -4.91 -14.49
C PHE A 164 3.83 -5.38 -15.03
N LYS A 165 3.53 -6.68 -14.86
CA LYS A 165 2.23 -7.22 -15.27
C LYS A 165 1.16 -6.81 -14.28
N VAL A 166 0.05 -6.27 -14.79
CA VAL A 166 -1.13 -5.97 -13.98
C VAL A 166 -1.66 -7.26 -13.35
N GLY A 167 -1.67 -7.29 -12.02
CA GLY A 167 -2.24 -8.39 -11.23
C GLY A 167 -3.75 -8.25 -11.04
N LEU A 168 -4.38 -9.32 -10.54
CA LEU A 168 -5.82 -9.37 -10.29
C LEU A 168 -6.30 -8.25 -9.35
N PHE A 169 -5.57 -8.00 -8.26
CA PHE A 169 -5.95 -7.00 -7.26
C PHE A 169 -5.90 -5.57 -7.81
N LEU A 170 -4.79 -5.20 -8.47
CA LEU A 170 -4.66 -3.89 -9.13
C LEU A 170 -5.75 -3.70 -10.18
N TYR A 171 -6.04 -4.73 -10.99
CA TYR A 171 -7.11 -4.65 -11.98
C TYR A 171 -8.47 -4.36 -11.35
N PHE A 172 -8.84 -5.04 -10.27
CA PHE A 172 -10.10 -4.77 -9.57
C PHE A 172 -10.15 -3.36 -8.97
N GLN A 173 -9.04 -2.86 -8.44
CA GLN A 173 -8.98 -1.47 -7.97
C GLN A 173 -9.17 -0.49 -9.12
N MET A 174 -8.46 -0.69 -10.24
CA MET A 174 -8.61 0.16 -11.43
C MET A 174 -10.03 0.14 -12.00
N GLN A 175 -10.72 -1.02 -11.99
CA GLN A 175 -12.13 -1.10 -12.41
C GLN A 175 -13.05 -0.35 -11.45
N ALA A 176 -12.82 -0.47 -10.14
CA ALA A 176 -13.61 0.21 -9.12
C ALA A 176 -13.46 1.74 -9.19
N THR A 177 -12.33 2.24 -9.72
CA THR A 177 -12.01 3.67 -9.83
C THR A 177 -11.82 4.12 -11.29
N GLU A 178 -12.48 3.46 -12.25
CA GLU A 178 -12.24 3.73 -13.67
C GLU A 178 -12.63 5.16 -14.07
N GLU A 179 -13.70 5.69 -13.47
CA GLU A 179 -14.17 7.05 -13.74
C GLU A 179 -13.19 8.11 -13.23
N GLU A 180 -12.57 7.89 -12.08
CA GLU A 180 -11.51 8.75 -11.53
C GLU A 180 -10.26 8.69 -12.40
N ILE A 181 -9.85 7.49 -12.81
CA ILE A 181 -8.71 7.29 -13.72
C ILE A 181 -8.93 8.03 -15.04
N ARG A 182 -10.15 7.98 -15.61
CA ARG A 182 -10.45 8.68 -16.87
C ARG A 182 -10.41 10.21 -16.74
N LYS A 183 -10.71 10.75 -15.56
CA LYS A 183 -10.73 12.20 -15.31
C LYS A 183 -9.34 12.79 -15.07
N ASP A 184 -8.41 11.99 -14.57
CA ASP A 184 -7.05 12.44 -14.26
C ASP A 184 -6.06 12.08 -15.38
N GLU A 185 -5.36 13.08 -15.92
CA GLU A 185 -4.42 12.87 -17.01
C GLU A 185 -3.24 11.96 -16.64
N GLY A 186 -2.67 12.14 -15.45
CA GLY A 186 -1.55 11.32 -14.98
C GLY A 186 -1.97 9.86 -14.76
N LEU A 187 -3.16 9.62 -14.20
CA LEU A 187 -3.69 8.26 -14.06
C LEU A 187 -3.99 7.62 -15.42
N ARG A 188 -4.50 8.37 -16.40
CA ARG A 188 -4.71 7.84 -17.76
C ARG A 188 -3.41 7.40 -18.40
N GLU A 189 -2.34 8.18 -18.28
CA GLU A 189 -1.03 7.86 -18.86
C GLU A 189 -0.46 6.54 -18.31
N VAL A 190 -0.73 6.24 -17.03
CA VAL A 190 -0.21 5.03 -16.37
C VAL A 190 -1.13 3.82 -16.58
N PHE A 191 -2.44 4.01 -16.48
CA PHE A 191 -3.40 2.90 -16.38
C PHE A 191 -4.27 2.68 -17.62
N MET A 192 -4.12 3.48 -18.68
CA MET A 192 -4.89 3.33 -19.91
C MET A 192 -4.00 3.27 -21.16
N VAL A 193 -4.44 2.48 -22.15
CA VAL A 193 -3.85 2.41 -23.48
C VAL A 193 -4.98 2.62 -24.50
N ASN A 194 -4.82 3.60 -25.37
CA ASN A 194 -5.82 3.97 -26.40
C ASN A 194 -7.23 4.19 -25.80
N GLY A 195 -7.31 4.85 -24.64
CA GLY A 195 -8.57 5.15 -23.96
C GLY A 195 -9.25 3.92 -23.32
N THR A 196 -8.57 2.77 -23.25
CA THR A 196 -9.05 1.57 -22.56
C THR A 196 -8.18 1.27 -21.37
N LEU A 197 -8.80 0.90 -20.24
CA LEU A 197 -8.09 0.48 -19.04
C LEU A 197 -7.21 -0.76 -19.31
N LEU A 198 -6.00 -0.78 -18.73
CA LEU A 198 -5.13 -1.95 -18.75
C LEU A 198 -5.84 -3.16 -18.13
N LYS A 199 -5.63 -4.35 -18.70
CA LYS A 199 -6.19 -5.63 -18.26
C LYS A 199 -5.16 -6.45 -17.51
N ILE A 200 -5.65 -7.48 -16.81
CA ILE A 200 -4.79 -8.47 -16.15
C ILE A 200 -3.78 -9.03 -17.16
N GLY A 201 -2.50 -8.99 -16.79
CA GLY A 201 -1.40 -9.47 -17.63
C GLY A 201 -0.81 -8.42 -18.58
N ASP A 202 -1.49 -7.30 -18.83
CA ASP A 202 -0.92 -6.18 -19.57
C ASP A 202 0.24 -5.55 -18.80
N ILE A 203 1.10 -4.82 -19.49
CA ILE A 203 2.27 -4.16 -18.90
C ILE A 203 1.88 -2.74 -18.48
N CYS A 204 1.85 -2.51 -17.17
CA CYS A 204 1.75 -1.18 -16.57
C CYS A 204 3.16 -0.61 -16.38
N ARG A 205 3.36 0.68 -16.69
CA ARG A 205 4.65 1.38 -16.60
C ARG A 205 4.41 2.80 -16.13
N ASP A 206 5.28 3.27 -15.24
CA ASP A 206 5.27 4.64 -14.74
C ASP A 206 6.70 5.19 -14.74
N THR A 207 7.07 5.79 -15.87
CA THR A 207 8.42 6.38 -16.03
C THR A 207 8.63 7.62 -15.18
N THR A 208 7.55 8.33 -14.85
CA THR A 208 7.60 9.53 -14.01
C THR A 208 7.95 9.14 -12.58
N LEU A 209 7.28 8.14 -12.03
CA LEU A 209 7.64 7.56 -10.73
C LEU A 209 9.04 6.96 -10.75
N ALA A 210 9.45 6.30 -11.83
CA ALA A 210 10.82 5.78 -11.93
C ALA A 210 11.88 6.88 -11.80
N ASN A 211 11.66 8.04 -12.42
CA ASN A 211 12.56 9.19 -12.32
C ASN A 211 12.58 9.80 -10.91
N THR A 212 11.41 9.87 -10.26
CA THR A 212 11.30 10.30 -8.86
C THR A 212 12.05 9.35 -7.92
N LEU A 213 11.86 8.04 -8.07
CA LEU A 213 12.56 7.02 -7.29
C LEU A 213 14.08 7.06 -7.55
N GLU A 214 14.52 7.39 -8.78
CA GLU A 214 15.94 7.57 -9.09
C GLU A 214 16.54 8.77 -8.33
N LYS A 215 15.84 9.90 -8.26
CA LYS A 215 16.24 11.05 -7.42
C LYS A 215 16.33 10.64 -5.94
N ILE A 216 15.34 9.90 -5.42
CA ILE A 216 15.33 9.39 -4.03
C ILE A 216 16.49 8.42 -3.78
N ALA A 217 16.82 7.56 -4.74
CA ALA A 217 17.91 6.60 -4.61
C ALA A 217 19.30 7.27 -4.58
N VAL A 218 19.46 8.40 -5.27
CA VAL A 218 20.72 9.15 -5.34
C VAL A 218 20.88 10.12 -4.16
N HIS A 219 19.81 10.84 -3.80
CA HIS A 219 19.87 11.95 -2.84
C HIS A 219 19.26 11.61 -1.47
N GLY A 220 18.76 10.38 -1.30
CA GLY A 220 18.04 9.95 -0.10
C GLY A 220 16.68 10.63 0.03
N ALA A 221 16.06 10.50 1.22
CA ALA A 221 14.73 11.09 1.47
C ALA A 221 14.71 12.63 1.33
N SER A 222 15.83 13.31 1.57
CA SER A 222 15.90 14.79 1.60
C SER A 222 15.34 15.46 0.34
N VAL A 223 15.50 14.83 -0.83
CA VAL A 223 14.99 15.36 -2.12
C VAL A 223 13.47 15.51 -2.15
N PHE A 224 12.76 14.72 -1.35
CA PHE A 224 11.30 14.73 -1.21
C PHE A 224 10.82 15.80 -0.23
N TYR A 225 11.61 16.15 0.79
CA TYR A 225 11.18 17.03 1.88
C TYR A 225 11.78 18.44 1.82
N ASP A 226 12.99 18.59 1.28
CA ASP A 226 13.72 19.86 1.13
C ASP A 226 14.38 19.94 -0.26
N GLY A 227 13.70 19.44 -1.28
CA GLY A 227 14.25 19.32 -2.62
C GLY A 227 13.22 19.44 -3.73
N PRO A 228 13.66 19.28 -4.99
CA PRO A 228 12.82 19.50 -6.16
C PRO A 228 11.61 18.55 -6.22
N VAL A 229 11.73 17.29 -5.76
CA VAL A 229 10.58 16.36 -5.74
C VAL A 229 9.48 16.89 -4.81
N GLY A 230 9.86 17.42 -3.65
CA GLY A 230 8.90 18.05 -2.74
C GLY A 230 8.27 19.31 -3.32
N ALA A 231 9.06 20.12 -4.04
CA ALA A 231 8.56 21.32 -4.70
C ALA A 231 7.53 21.00 -5.80
N ASP A 232 7.83 20.00 -6.64
CA ASP A 232 6.92 19.49 -7.68
C ASP A 232 5.63 18.96 -7.03
N LEU A 233 5.74 18.16 -5.96
CA LEU A 233 4.59 17.63 -5.21
C LEU A 233 3.69 18.74 -4.63
N VAL A 234 4.29 19.75 -3.99
CA VAL A 234 3.54 20.87 -3.41
C VAL A 234 2.81 21.66 -4.49
N HIS A 235 3.48 21.88 -5.63
CA HIS A 235 2.87 22.54 -6.78
C HIS A 235 1.64 21.77 -7.27
N ASP A 236 1.78 20.48 -7.55
CA ASP A 236 0.69 19.63 -8.05
C ASP A 236 -0.49 19.58 -7.09
N ILE A 237 -0.23 19.47 -5.78
CA ILE A 237 -1.27 19.48 -4.74
C ILE A 237 -2.00 20.82 -4.72
N GLN A 238 -1.28 21.94 -4.79
CA GLN A 238 -1.88 23.28 -4.74
C GLN A 238 -2.69 23.59 -6.01
N GLU A 239 -2.23 23.16 -7.18
CA GLU A 239 -3.02 23.26 -8.43
C GLU A 239 -4.36 22.53 -8.33
N LYS A 240 -4.42 21.46 -7.54
CA LYS A 240 -5.64 20.69 -7.24
C LYS A 240 -6.39 21.17 -5.99
N GLY A 241 -6.12 22.40 -5.53
CA GLY A 241 -6.81 23.05 -4.41
C GLY A 241 -6.35 22.58 -3.02
N GLY A 242 -5.21 21.90 -2.94
CA GLY A 242 -4.61 21.49 -1.68
C GLY A 242 -3.86 22.61 -0.96
N ILE A 243 -3.56 22.34 0.30
CA ILE A 243 -3.06 23.36 1.24
C ILE A 243 -1.69 23.03 1.85
N ILE A 244 -1.06 21.93 1.41
CA ILE A 244 0.31 21.60 1.80
C ILE A 244 1.26 22.69 1.31
N THR A 245 2.25 23.01 2.15
CA THR A 245 3.33 23.95 1.85
C THR A 245 4.69 23.25 1.89
N MET A 246 5.72 23.91 1.33
CA MET A 246 7.09 23.41 1.48
C MET A 246 7.55 23.40 2.93
N GLU A 247 7.05 24.33 3.74
CA GLU A 247 7.31 24.38 5.18
C GLU A 247 6.75 23.15 5.89
N ASP A 248 5.58 22.64 5.46
CA ASP A 248 5.00 21.42 5.99
C ASP A 248 5.86 20.19 5.68
N LEU A 249 6.34 20.07 4.44
CA LEU A 249 7.26 18.99 4.05
C LEU A 249 8.58 19.06 4.83
N LYS A 250 9.23 20.22 4.87
CA LYS A 250 10.48 20.42 5.62
C LYS A 250 10.32 20.18 7.11
N GLY A 251 9.15 20.51 7.65
CA GLY A 251 8.81 20.36 9.05
C GLY A 251 8.41 18.95 9.46
N TYR A 252 8.15 18.04 8.51
CA TYR A 252 7.74 16.68 8.79
C TYR A 252 8.82 15.91 9.58
N LYS A 253 8.39 15.11 10.56
CA LYS A 253 9.27 14.28 11.38
C LYS A 253 8.62 12.94 11.66
N VAL A 254 9.38 11.88 11.48
CA VAL A 254 8.99 10.54 11.91
C VAL A 254 8.98 10.51 13.44
N LYS A 255 7.96 9.87 14.01
CA LYS A 255 7.86 9.73 15.47
C LYS A 255 8.37 8.35 15.86
N HIS A 256 9.45 8.31 16.63
CA HIS A 256 9.86 7.07 17.29
C HIS A 256 8.91 6.78 18.45
N ARG A 257 8.27 5.62 18.40
CA ARG A 257 7.31 5.17 19.41
C ARG A 257 7.88 3.99 20.17
N ARG A 258 7.68 4.00 21.49
CA ARG A 258 7.81 2.78 22.29
C ARG A 258 6.61 1.89 21.97
N PRO A 259 6.81 0.66 21.47
CA PRO A 259 5.71 -0.28 21.23
C PRO A 259 4.98 -0.60 22.54
N ILE A 260 3.71 -0.98 22.41
CA ILE A 260 2.93 -1.55 23.51
C ILE A 260 2.90 -3.07 23.38
N SER A 261 2.88 -3.77 24.50
CA SER A 261 2.73 -5.22 24.51
C SER A 261 1.69 -5.69 25.51
N ALA A 262 1.10 -6.84 25.21
CA ALA A 262 0.19 -7.53 26.11
C ALA A 262 0.34 -9.04 25.95
N LYS A 263 0.07 -9.78 27.04
CA LYS A 263 -0.04 -11.23 27.00
C LYS A 263 -1.43 -11.60 26.53
N VAL A 264 -1.51 -12.28 25.40
CA VAL A 264 -2.75 -12.81 24.84
C VAL A 264 -2.58 -14.31 24.69
N MET A 265 -3.40 -15.07 25.41
CA MET A 265 -3.22 -16.52 25.57
C MET A 265 -1.79 -16.84 26.07
N ASN A 266 -1.04 -17.68 25.34
CA ASN A 266 0.34 -18.06 25.66
C ASN A 266 1.40 -17.25 24.89
N HIS A 267 1.02 -16.12 24.28
CA HIS A 267 1.92 -15.31 23.44
C HIS A 267 2.01 -13.87 23.96
N GLU A 268 3.16 -13.23 23.73
CA GLU A 268 3.28 -11.78 23.82
C GLU A 268 2.98 -11.16 22.46
N ILE A 269 1.96 -10.31 22.40
CA ILE A 269 1.65 -9.50 21.22
C ILE A 269 2.27 -8.13 21.42
N ILE A 270 3.14 -7.73 20.50
CA ILE A 270 3.78 -6.40 20.46
C ILE A 270 3.20 -5.63 19.28
N THR A 271 2.77 -4.39 19.52
CA THR A 271 2.10 -3.59 18.49
C THR A 271 2.39 -2.09 18.65
N MET A 272 2.04 -1.31 17.63
CA MET A 272 2.17 0.14 17.62
C MET A 272 1.16 0.77 18.59
N PRO A 273 1.55 1.81 19.35
CA PRO A 273 0.60 2.59 20.14
C PRO A 273 -0.30 3.45 19.23
N VAL A 274 -1.24 4.19 19.85
CA VAL A 274 -2.01 5.23 19.16
C VAL A 274 -1.07 6.21 18.43
N PRO A 275 -1.43 6.68 17.21
CA PRO A 275 -2.73 6.56 16.55
C PRO A 275 -2.96 5.28 15.74
N ALA A 276 -2.04 4.30 15.78
CA ALA A 276 -2.23 3.03 15.09
C ALA A 276 -3.30 2.16 15.81
N GLY A 277 -3.91 1.23 15.07
CA GLY A 277 -4.99 0.37 15.56
C GLY A 277 -4.58 -0.73 16.55
N GLY A 278 -3.29 -0.81 16.91
CA GLY A 278 -2.74 -1.90 17.73
C GLY A 278 -3.42 -2.08 19.09
N ILE A 279 -3.82 -0.99 19.73
CA ILE A 279 -4.51 -1.04 21.02
C ILE A 279 -5.87 -1.76 20.92
N GLY A 280 -6.60 -1.57 19.83
CA GLY A 280 -7.88 -2.25 19.61
C GLY A 280 -7.74 -3.77 19.48
N MET A 281 -6.62 -4.23 18.91
CA MET A 281 -6.32 -5.67 18.85
C MET A 281 -6.08 -6.26 20.23
N ILE A 282 -5.31 -5.57 21.08
CA ILE A 282 -5.00 -6.04 22.43
C ILE A 282 -6.25 -6.07 23.31
N MET A 283 -7.05 -5.00 23.27
CA MET A 283 -8.25 -4.87 24.11
C MET A 283 -9.32 -5.93 23.84
N ARG A 284 -9.35 -6.52 22.63
CA ARG A 284 -10.32 -7.58 22.29
C ARG A 284 -10.14 -8.86 23.12
N TYR A 285 -8.94 -9.09 23.67
CA TYR A 285 -8.60 -10.31 24.39
C TYR A 285 -8.52 -10.12 25.91
N HIS A 286 -8.96 -8.96 26.40
CA HIS A 286 -9.21 -8.68 27.81
C HIS A 286 -10.72 -8.68 28.08
#